data_AF-A0A662AB02-F1
#
_entry.id   AF-A0A662AB02-F1
#
_cell.length_a   1.000
_cell.length_b   1.000
_cell.length_c   1.000
_cell.angle_alpha   90.00
_cell.angle_beta   90.00
_cell.angle_gamma   90.00
#
_symmetry.space_group_name_H-M   'P 1'
#
loop_
_entity.id
_entity.type
_entity.pdbx_description
1 polymer ?
#
loop_
_entity_poly.entity_id
_entity_poly.type
_entity_poly.pdbx_seq_one_letter_code
_entity_poly.pdbx_strand_id
1 'polypeptide(L)' 'MIGEAVNKFSKLVPDEPLNNAKQIVGLRNRLIHTYDAIDNTIIWTIIKKYLEPLKIETINKIK' A
#
# COMPACT_ATOMS: atom_id res chain seq x y z
N MET A 1 4.08 1.22 9.99
CA MET A 1 3.55 1.88 8.76
C MET A 1 2.89 0.85 7.83
N ILE A 2 1.97 1.23 6.93
CA ILE A 2 1.21 0.31 6.04
C ILE A 2 2.12 -0.71 5.30
N GLY A 3 3.32 -0.28 4.86
CA GLY A 3 4.28 -1.19 4.23
C GLY A 3 4.78 -2.33 5.14
N GLU A 4 4.88 -2.13 6.45
CA GLU A 4 5.20 -3.22 7.39
C GLU A 4 4.05 -4.18 7.58
N ALA A 5 2.81 -3.69 7.56
CA ALA A 5 1.62 -4.54 7.67
C ALA A 5 1.52 -5.46 6.45
N VAL A 6 1.72 -4.94 5.24
CA VAL A 6 1.74 -5.71 3.99
C VAL A 6 2.90 -6.70 3.96
N ASN A 7 4.08 -6.30 4.43
CA ASN A 7 5.25 -7.18 4.48
C ASN A 7 5.05 -8.32 5.50
N LYS A 8 4.44 -8.04 6.65
CA LYS A 8 4.07 -9.08 7.62
C LYS A 8 3.00 -10.01 7.07
N PHE A 9 1.95 -9.49 6.45
CA PHE A 9 0.90 -10.30 5.82
C PHE A 9 1.48 -11.25 4.77
N SER A 10 2.34 -10.76 3.88
CA SER A 10 2.97 -11.59 2.83
C SER A 10 3.84 -12.72 3.38
N LYS A 11 4.37 -12.58 4.60
CA LYS A 11 5.13 -13.63 5.29
C LYS A 11 4.23 -14.62 6.04
N LEU A 12 3.08 -14.16 6.53
CA LEU A 12 2.13 -14.97 7.30
C LEU A 12 1.20 -15.79 6.38
N VAL A 13 0.86 -15.26 5.21
CA VAL A 13 -0.06 -15.88 4.25
C VAL A 13 0.58 -15.89 2.85
N PRO A 14 1.62 -16.72 2.64
CA PRO A 14 2.35 -16.77 1.37
C PRO A 14 1.51 -17.34 0.21
N ASP A 15 0.54 -18.21 0.50
CA ASP A 15 -0.35 -18.82 -0.50
C ASP A 15 -1.45 -17.88 -0.99
N GLU A 16 -1.65 -16.73 -0.32
CA GLU A 16 -2.70 -15.78 -0.67
C GLU A 16 -2.17 -14.35 -0.84
N PRO A 17 -1.25 -14.13 -1.81
CA PRO A 17 -0.62 -12.84 -1.98
C PRO A 17 -1.65 -11.73 -2.23
N LEU A 18 -1.43 -10.57 -1.62
CA LEU A 18 -2.16 -9.34 -1.97
C LEU A 18 -1.69 -8.90 -3.36
N ASN A 19 -2.60 -8.82 -4.33
CA ASN A 19 -2.32 -8.39 -5.69
C ASN A 19 -1.63 -7.02 -5.72
N ASN A 20 -2.01 -6.13 -4.79
CA ASN A 20 -1.47 -4.78 -4.73
C ASN A 20 -0.29 -4.61 -3.75
N ALA A 21 0.23 -5.69 -3.13
CA ALA A 21 1.32 -5.62 -2.14
C ALA A 21 2.53 -4.80 -2.62
N LYS A 22 2.99 -5.08 -3.84
CA LYS A 22 4.16 -4.43 -4.44
C LYS A 22 3.94 -2.92 -4.64
N GLN A 23 2.72 -2.53 -5.00
CA GLN A 23 2.36 -1.13 -5.25
C GLN A 23 2.39 -0.32 -3.94
N ILE A 24 1.99 -0.94 -2.82
CA ILE A 24 1.94 -0.32 -1.50
C ILE A 24 3.34 -0.14 -0.92
N VAL A 25 4.20 -1.14 -1.10
CA VAL A 25 5.61 -1.05 -0.71
C VAL A 25 6.32 0.00 -1.55
N GLY A 26 6.07 0.03 -2.87
CA GLY A 26 6.60 1.06 -3.77
C GLY A 26 6.11 2.47 -3.40
N LEU A 27 4.83 2.58 -3.01
CA LEU A 27 4.25 3.82 -2.52
C LEU A 27 4.97 4.32 -1.27
N ARG A 28 5.15 3.45 -0.27
CA ARG A 28 5.87 3.79 0.97
C ARG A 28 7.27 4.31 0.66
N ASN A 29 8.01 3.62 -0.22
CA ASN A 29 9.36 4.03 -0.60
C ASN A 29 9.37 5.40 -1.28
N ARG A 30 8.39 5.68 -2.14
CA ARG A 30 8.28 6.95 -2.84
C ARG A 30 7.87 8.11 -1.92
N LEU A 31 6.93 7.87 -1.00
CA LEU A 31 6.58 8.85 0.03
C LEU A 31 7.81 9.20 0.87
N ILE A 32 8.51 8.19 1.41
CA ILE A 32 9.69 8.40 2.28
C ILE A 32 10.83 9.14 1.56
N HIS A 33 11.12 8.82 0.29
CA HIS A 33 12.27 9.39 -0.42
C HIS A 33 12.01 10.75 -1.08
N THR A 34 10.75 11.15 -1.27
CA THR A 34 10.44 12.38 -2.02
C THR A 34 9.86 13.48 -1.12
N TYR A 35 9.75 13.26 0.20
CA TYR A 35 9.10 14.17 1.17
C TYR A 35 9.48 15.65 1.08
N ASP A 36 10.71 15.99 0.66
CA ASP A 36 11.14 17.40 0.52
C ASP A 36 10.60 18.11 -0.74
N ALA A 37 10.07 17.39 -1.74
CA ALA A 37 9.63 17.95 -3.02
C ALA A 37 8.24 17.44 -3.48
N ILE A 38 7.49 16.74 -2.64
CA ILE A 38 6.18 16.19 -3.03
C ILE A 38 5.11 17.27 -3.03
N ASP A 39 4.53 17.51 -4.21
CA ASP A 39 3.25 18.21 -4.38
C ASP A 39 2.13 17.41 -3.69
N ASN A 40 1.36 18.08 -2.81
CA ASN A 40 0.20 17.51 -2.11
C ASN A 40 -0.79 16.81 -3.06
N THR A 41 -0.85 17.23 -4.33
CA THR A 41 -1.66 16.62 -5.38
C THR A 41 -1.25 15.16 -5.66
N ILE A 42 0.03 14.84 -5.55
CA ILE A 42 0.55 13.48 -5.73
C ILE A 42 0.11 12.61 -4.54
N ILE A 43 0.22 13.11 -3.31
CA ILE A 43 -0.26 12.41 -2.10
C ILE A 43 -1.77 12.16 -2.19
N TRP A 44 -2.54 13.17 -2.59
CA TRP A 44 -3.99 13.04 -2.74
C TRP A 44 -4.38 12.00 -3.78
N THR A 45 -3.72 12.01 -4.95
CA THR A 45 -3.93 11.01 -6.01
C THR A 45 -3.61 9.61 -5.50
N ILE A 46 -2.54 9.49 -4.72
CA ILE A 46 -2.12 8.22 -4.13
C ILE A 46 -3.20 7.66 -3.19
N ILE A 47 -3.69 8.50 -2.27
CA ILE A 47 -4.69 8.11 -1.27
C ILE A 47 -5.97 7.67 -1.99
N LYS A 48 -6.45 8.49 -2.93
CA LYS A 48 -7.74 8.22 -3.60
C LYS A 48 -7.67 7.06 -4.58
N LYS A 49 -6.55 6.84 -5.26
CA LYS A 49 -6.45 5.86 -6.35
C LYS A 49 -5.95 4.48 -5.89
N TYR A 50 -5.06 4.42 -4.90
CA TYR A 50 -4.41 3.16 -4.51
C TYR A 50 -4.77 2.69 -3.09
N LEU A 51 -5.20 3.57 -2.19
CA LEU A 51 -5.61 3.15 -0.84
C LEU A 51 -7.00 2.52 -0.82
N GLU A 52 -7.94 3.05 -1.62
CA GLU A 52 -9.31 2.51 -1.72
C GLU A 52 -9.33 1.03 -2.20
N PRO A 53 -8.66 0.66 -3.31
CA PRO A 53 -8.64 -0.72 -3.78
C PRO A 53 -7.95 -1.66 -2.79
N LEU A 54 -6.90 -1.19 -2.12
CA LEU A 54 -6.21 -1.96 -1.09
C LEU A 54 -7.14 -2.28 0.09
N LYS A 55 -7.88 -1.27 0.56
CA LYS A 55 -8.81 -1.45 1.67
C LYS A 55 -9.87 -2.49 1.33
N ILE A 56 -10.43 -2.43 0.13
CA ILE A 56 -11.43 -3.40 -0.36
C ILE A 56 -10.82 -4.80 -0.43
N GLU A 57 -9.63 -4.93 -1.01
CA GLU A 57 -8.92 -6.21 -1.12
C GLU A 57 -8.64 -6.84 0.25
N THR A 58 -8.16 -6.02 1.20
CA THR A 58 -7.86 -6.48 2.56
C THR A 58 -9.13 -6.92 3.30
N ILE A 59 -10.23 -6.17 3.16
CA ILE A 59 -11.53 -6.53 3.76
C ILE A 59 -12.06 -7.84 3.17
N ASN A 60 -11.92 -8.04 1.86
CA ASN A 60 -12.40 -9.25 1.19
C ASN A 60 -11.62 -10.50 1.59
N LYS A 61 -10.31 -10.38 1.89
CA LYS A 61 -9.45 -11.50 2.31
C LYS A 61 -9.52 -11.82 3.81
N ILE A 62 -10.12 -10.95 4.62
CA ILE A 62 -10.32 -11.18 6.07
C ILE A 62 -11.66 -11.90 6.35
N LYS A 63 -12.56 -11.99 5.36
CA LYS A 63 -13.76 -12.82 5.42
C LYS A 63 -13.45 -14.26 5.08
#